data_AF-A0A7G1P312-F1
#
_entry.id   AF-A0A7G1P312-F1
#
_cell.length_a   1.000
_cell.length_b   1.000
_cell.length_c   1.000
_cell.angle_alpha   90.00
_cell.angle_beta   90.00
_cell.angle_gamma   90.00
#
_symmetry.space_group_name_H-M   'P 1'
#
loop_
_entity.id
_entity.type
_entity.pdbx_description
1 polymer ?
#
loop_
_entity_poly.entity_id
_entity_poly.type
_entity_poly.pdbx_seq_one_letter_code
_entity_poly.pdbx_strand_id
1 'polypeptide(L)'
;MVVPELRAWRAARPHVARVARSVKPRLARAAEAVRPPLTKAAQTLKPPLARATEVVKPLVRRPSTVQFTTGAATLGLVVAVTVVTAAGPWDSTGQRTAERDWAASRERAGGADHGLVSGTSGKAPAPAPSAVSVLAGLGRSTGSPPTEKALADVLGPLLDDPSLGAGRAGAVVDMATGERLYGKGADDALTPASTTKIATAVAALGAVGGDHRIPTRTVLEPGTEEVILVGGGDPTLTARKDANGNASLRSLADDTARALKSRKTAEVTLSYDTSLYAGSAVHPIGPNTNLAPVTALMADEARLDDSSSGPADRGADPAADAAKKFAELLKDRGIETTAPGPSKATDRAEPLAKVQSPPLSALVERMLTSSDNDIAEALARQTALASGEPASFAGGAAATGEELKKLGLPLKGARFADGSGLDRADKLTANLLTALLAEAAAPDRPELRPVLTGLPVAGFTGTLSKRYAGRPGTGLVRAKTGTLTGVHTLAGTVVDKDGRLLAFAFLTSSTPPANPTTTQQTLDQLASTLATCGCD
;
A
#
# COMPACT_ATOMS: atom_id res chain seq x y z
N MET A 1 -8.37 -22.14 -54.35
CA MET A 1 -8.40 -20.89 -53.56
C MET A 1 -7.08 -20.78 -52.82
N VAL A 2 -6.13 -20.02 -53.37
CA VAL A 2 -4.77 -19.87 -52.80
C VAL A 2 -4.80 -18.65 -51.89
N VAL A 3 -4.66 -18.85 -50.59
CA VAL A 3 -4.64 -17.75 -49.60
C VAL A 3 -3.29 -17.03 -49.70
N PRO A 4 -3.24 -15.69 -49.83
CA PRO A 4 -1.98 -14.98 -49.90
C PRO A 4 -1.33 -14.94 -48.52
N GLU A 5 -0.08 -15.41 -48.40
CA GLU A 5 0.73 -15.16 -47.20
C GLU A 5 0.89 -13.64 -46.96
N LEU A 6 0.52 -13.20 -45.74
CA LEU A 6 0.63 -11.83 -45.26
C LEU A 6 2.07 -11.30 -45.41
N ARG A 7 2.24 -10.09 -45.97
CA ARG A 7 3.55 -9.45 -46.21
C ARG A 7 4.43 -9.36 -44.96
N ALA A 8 3.83 -9.20 -43.77
CA ALA A 8 4.53 -9.20 -42.49
C ALA A 8 5.20 -10.55 -42.17
N TRP A 9 4.57 -11.66 -42.56
CA TRP A 9 5.14 -12.99 -42.33
C TRP A 9 6.33 -13.27 -43.26
N ARG A 10 6.28 -12.79 -44.51
CA ARG A 10 7.45 -12.84 -45.42
C ARG A 10 8.66 -12.09 -44.88
N ALA A 11 8.46 -10.97 -44.18
CA ALA A 11 9.52 -10.20 -43.55
C ALA A 11 10.06 -10.84 -42.26
N ALA A 12 9.19 -11.49 -41.46
CA ALA A 12 9.58 -12.09 -40.17
C ALA A 12 10.18 -13.50 -40.29
N ARG A 13 9.80 -14.28 -41.31
CA ARG A 13 10.22 -15.68 -41.51
C ARG A 13 11.75 -15.90 -41.53
N PRO A 14 12.58 -15.04 -42.14
CA PRO A 14 14.04 -15.18 -42.09
C PRO A 14 14.60 -14.98 -40.68
N HIS A 15 14.01 -14.09 -39.89
CA HIS A 15 14.42 -13.80 -38.50
C HIS A 15 14.00 -14.92 -37.55
N VAL A 16 12.77 -15.42 -37.66
CA VAL A 16 12.30 -16.57 -36.87
C VAL A 16 13.11 -17.83 -37.19
N ALA A 17 13.41 -18.08 -38.47
CA ALA A 17 14.27 -19.21 -38.87
C ALA A 17 15.73 -19.05 -38.40
N ARG A 18 16.21 -17.82 -38.18
CA ARG A 18 17.55 -17.54 -37.63
C ARG A 18 17.60 -17.75 -36.12
N VAL A 19 16.56 -17.32 -35.40
CA VAL A 19 16.39 -17.57 -33.96
C VAL A 19 16.20 -19.06 -33.68
N ALA A 20 15.38 -19.76 -34.47
CA ALA A 20 15.22 -21.20 -34.34
C ALA A 20 16.55 -21.95 -34.58
N ARG A 21 17.35 -21.52 -35.57
CA ARG A 21 18.67 -22.10 -35.85
C ARG A 21 19.74 -21.77 -34.80
N SER A 22 19.62 -20.65 -34.08
CA SER A 22 20.55 -20.31 -32.99
C SER A 22 20.18 -20.96 -31.65
N VAL A 23 18.89 -21.26 -31.44
CA VAL A 23 18.38 -21.87 -30.20
C VAL A 23 18.47 -23.40 -30.22
N LYS A 24 18.23 -24.04 -31.38
CA LYS A 24 18.22 -25.51 -31.51
C LYS A 24 19.53 -26.21 -31.08
N PRO A 25 20.73 -25.73 -31.43
CA PRO A 25 21.98 -26.34 -30.94
C PRO A 25 22.22 -26.10 -29.45
N ARG A 26 21.68 -25.02 -28.86
CA ARG A 26 21.80 -24.73 -27.42
C ARG A 26 20.88 -25.62 -26.58
N LEU A 27 19.66 -25.87 -27.05
CA LEU A 27 18.75 -26.84 -26.43
C LEU A 27 19.25 -28.28 -26.57
N ALA A 28 19.86 -28.64 -27.71
CA ALA A 28 20.47 -29.95 -27.90
C ALA A 28 21.64 -30.17 -26.92
N ARG A 29 22.54 -29.19 -26.76
CA ARG A 29 23.63 -29.27 -25.76
C ARG A 29 23.13 -29.30 -24.32
N ALA A 30 22.06 -28.58 -24.00
CA ALA A 30 21.45 -28.64 -22.67
C ALA A 30 20.84 -30.03 -22.39
N ALA A 31 20.18 -30.65 -23.36
CA ALA A 31 19.66 -32.02 -23.22
C ALA A 31 20.78 -33.07 -23.12
N GLU A 32 21.90 -32.86 -23.80
CA GLU A 32 23.06 -33.74 -23.79
C GLU A 32 23.89 -33.60 -22.50
N ALA A 33 23.96 -32.41 -21.90
CA ALA A 33 24.61 -32.17 -20.61
C ALA A 33 23.84 -32.76 -19.41
N VAL A 34 22.52 -32.92 -19.53
CA VAL A 34 21.65 -33.43 -18.44
C VAL A 34 21.44 -34.95 -18.54
N ARG A 35 21.75 -35.58 -19.68
CA ARG A 35 21.62 -37.03 -19.88
C ARG A 35 22.55 -37.88 -18.98
N PRO A 36 23.86 -37.60 -18.86
CA PRO A 36 24.78 -38.38 -18.02
C PRO A 36 24.44 -38.37 -16.51
N PRO A 37 24.07 -37.24 -15.87
CA PRO A 37 23.71 -37.24 -14.46
C PRO A 37 22.36 -37.95 -14.20
N LEU A 38 21.38 -37.86 -15.11
CA LEU A 38 20.10 -38.58 -14.97
C LEU A 38 20.26 -40.10 -15.12
N THR A 39 21.14 -40.57 -16.01
CA THR A 39 21.41 -42.02 -16.16
C THR A 39 22.20 -42.57 -14.97
N LYS A 40 23.14 -41.80 -14.40
CA LYS A 40 23.82 -42.17 -13.14
C LYS A 40 22.85 -42.21 -11.96
N ALA A 41 21.94 -41.24 -11.83
CA ALA A 41 20.91 -41.22 -10.77
C ALA A 41 19.93 -42.40 -10.90
N ALA A 42 19.52 -42.74 -12.12
CA ALA A 42 18.62 -43.88 -12.37
C ALA A 42 19.29 -45.25 -12.11
N GLN A 43 20.62 -45.36 -12.27
CA GLN A 43 21.37 -46.58 -11.99
C GLN A 43 21.67 -46.75 -10.49
N THR A 44 21.87 -45.68 -9.74
CA THR A 44 22.09 -45.72 -8.28
C THR A 44 20.81 -45.93 -7.48
N LEU A 45 19.64 -45.53 -8.01
CA LEU A 45 18.34 -45.69 -7.35
C LEU A 45 17.63 -47.04 -7.61
N LYS A 46 18.07 -47.83 -8.60
CA LYS A 46 17.48 -49.15 -8.90
C LYS A 46 17.64 -50.21 -7.79
N PRO A 47 18.83 -50.40 -7.17
CA PRO A 47 19.02 -51.40 -6.12
C PRO A 47 18.20 -51.17 -4.83
N PRO A 48 18.06 -49.93 -4.29
CA PRO A 48 17.26 -49.70 -3.09
C PRO A 48 15.74 -49.79 -3.34
N LEU A 49 15.25 -49.42 -4.53
CA LEU A 49 13.82 -49.58 -4.88
C LEU A 49 13.38 -51.03 -5.03
N ALA A 50 14.24 -51.90 -5.59
CA ALA A 50 13.96 -53.33 -5.68
C ALA A 50 13.95 -54.03 -4.29
N ARG A 51 14.80 -53.59 -3.36
CA ARG A 51 14.78 -54.07 -1.96
C ARG A 51 13.57 -53.57 -1.18
N ALA A 52 13.07 -52.37 -1.45
CA ALA A 52 11.88 -51.83 -0.80
C ALA A 52 10.59 -52.60 -1.19
N THR A 53 10.53 -53.15 -2.40
CA THR A 53 9.37 -53.94 -2.87
C THR A 53 9.32 -55.38 -2.36
N GLU A 54 10.46 -55.94 -1.95
CA GLU A 54 10.56 -57.29 -1.34
C GLU A 54 10.12 -57.31 0.14
N VAL A 55 10.32 -56.20 0.86
CA VAL A 55 9.98 -56.10 2.31
C VAL A 55 8.48 -55.92 2.56
N VAL A 56 7.67 -55.60 1.53
CA VAL A 56 6.24 -55.29 1.68
C VAL A 56 5.31 -56.48 1.32
N LYS A 57 5.87 -57.64 0.94
CA LYS A 57 5.12 -58.87 0.64
C LYS A 57 5.31 -59.93 1.72
N PRO A 58 5.01 -59.68 3.02
CA PRO A 58 3.66 -60.02 3.48
C PRO A 58 3.23 -59.31 4.78
N LEU A 59 2.10 -58.59 4.81
CA LEU A 59 1.40 -58.34 6.08
C LEU A 59 -0.11 -58.18 5.85
N VAL A 60 -0.76 -59.34 5.86
CA VAL A 60 -2.20 -59.51 6.05
C VAL A 60 -2.51 -59.31 7.54
N ARG A 61 -3.04 -58.14 7.91
CA ARG A 61 -4.06 -57.87 8.96
C ARG A 61 -4.02 -56.38 9.37
N ARG A 62 -5.21 -55.83 9.69
CA ARG A 62 -5.46 -54.41 10.00
C ARG A 62 -4.38 -53.82 10.93
N PRO A 63 -3.60 -52.81 10.50
CA PRO A 63 -2.58 -52.21 11.34
C PRO A 63 -3.23 -51.35 12.44
N SER A 64 -2.64 -51.34 13.63
CA SER A 64 -3.08 -50.43 14.70
C SER A 64 -2.71 -48.98 14.35
N THR A 65 -3.40 -48.00 14.94
CA THR A 65 -3.18 -46.56 14.71
C THR A 65 -1.71 -46.16 14.87
N VAL A 66 -0.97 -46.82 15.78
CA VAL A 66 0.46 -46.59 16.03
C VAL A 66 1.34 -47.07 14.87
N GLN A 67 0.99 -48.17 14.21
CA GLN A 67 1.73 -48.67 13.04
C GLN A 67 1.49 -47.78 11.81
N PHE A 68 0.28 -47.24 11.66
CA PHE A 68 -0.03 -46.30 10.59
C PHE A 68 0.67 -44.95 10.79
N THR A 69 0.67 -44.40 12.01
CA THR A 69 1.37 -43.14 12.31
C THR A 69 2.88 -43.28 12.15
N THR A 70 3.46 -44.40 12.61
CA THR A 70 4.90 -44.66 12.44
C THR A 70 5.24 -44.80 10.97
N GLY A 71 4.44 -45.56 10.19
CA GLY A 71 4.62 -45.71 8.75
C GLY A 71 4.52 -44.38 7.99
N ALA A 72 3.50 -43.57 8.29
CA ALA A 72 3.31 -42.25 7.69
C ALA A 72 4.44 -41.27 8.04
N ALA A 73 4.92 -41.28 9.29
CA ALA A 73 6.04 -40.44 9.73
C ALA A 73 7.34 -40.83 9.01
N THR A 74 7.63 -42.13 8.87
CA THR A 74 8.79 -42.59 8.11
C THR A 74 8.68 -42.24 6.62
N LEU A 75 7.50 -42.38 6.02
CA LEU A 75 7.30 -42.01 4.62
C LEU A 75 7.46 -40.50 4.41
N GLY A 76 6.91 -39.68 5.32
CA GLY A 76 7.04 -38.23 5.31
C GLY A 76 8.49 -37.77 5.45
N LEU A 77 9.26 -38.40 6.33
CA LEU A 77 10.69 -38.10 6.50
C LEU A 77 11.49 -38.45 5.24
N VAL A 78 11.22 -39.61 4.63
CA VAL A 78 11.88 -40.04 3.38
C VAL A 78 11.55 -39.07 2.24
N VAL A 79 10.29 -38.64 2.10
CA VAL A 79 9.89 -37.64 1.10
C VAL A 79 10.58 -36.31 1.37
N ALA A 80 10.60 -35.83 2.61
CA ALA A 80 11.26 -34.56 2.97
C ALA A 80 12.76 -34.59 2.66
N VAL A 81 13.47 -35.65 3.07
CA VAL A 81 14.90 -35.81 2.78
C VAL A 81 15.14 -35.90 1.26
N THR A 82 14.28 -36.59 0.53
CA THR A 82 14.39 -36.71 -0.95
C THR A 82 14.15 -35.36 -1.64
N VAL A 83 13.18 -34.56 -1.17
CA VAL A 83 12.89 -33.22 -1.71
C VAL A 83 14.03 -32.25 -1.39
N VAL A 84 14.55 -32.26 -0.17
CA VAL A 84 15.70 -31.42 0.24
C VAL A 84 16.96 -31.80 -0.52
N THR A 85 17.25 -33.09 -0.71
CA THR A 85 18.42 -33.54 -1.49
C THR A 85 18.27 -33.30 -2.99
N ALA A 86 17.07 -33.45 -3.56
CA ALA A 86 16.79 -33.11 -4.95
C ALA A 86 16.83 -31.59 -5.21
N ALA A 87 16.60 -30.76 -4.19
CA ALA A 87 16.68 -29.30 -4.28
C ALA A 87 18.11 -28.74 -4.28
N GLY A 88 19.14 -29.60 -4.15
CA GLY A 88 20.55 -29.23 -4.15
C GLY A 88 21.08 -28.71 -2.80
N PRO A 89 22.40 -28.53 -2.65
CA PRO A 89 22.98 -28.05 -1.40
C PRO A 89 22.51 -26.63 -1.08
N TRP A 90 22.18 -26.43 0.21
CA TRP A 90 21.85 -25.15 0.81
C TRP A 90 23.03 -24.72 1.68
N ASP A 91 23.37 -23.43 1.68
CA ASP A 91 24.35 -22.90 2.62
C ASP A 91 23.74 -22.70 4.01
N SER A 92 24.59 -22.41 5.01
CA SER A 92 24.16 -22.18 6.40
C SER A 92 23.27 -20.95 6.59
N THR A 93 23.06 -20.14 5.55
CA THR A 93 22.14 -18.99 5.55
C THR A 93 20.78 -19.33 4.94
N GLY A 94 20.54 -20.59 4.56
CA GLY A 94 19.27 -21.01 3.99
C GLY A 94 19.08 -20.56 2.55
N GLN A 95 20.17 -20.33 1.80
CA GLN A 95 20.13 -20.02 0.37
C GLN A 95 20.68 -21.20 -0.46
N ARG A 96 20.12 -21.43 -1.64
CA ARG A 96 20.61 -22.47 -2.56
C ARG A 96 21.98 -22.07 -3.11
N THR A 97 22.98 -22.95 -2.95
CA THR A 97 24.37 -22.66 -3.38
C THR A 97 24.44 -22.35 -4.88
N ALA A 98 23.66 -23.07 -5.71
CA ALA A 98 23.60 -22.82 -7.15
C ALA A 98 22.93 -21.49 -7.52
N GLU A 99 21.97 -21.00 -6.72
CA GLU A 99 21.32 -19.71 -6.94
C GLU A 99 22.23 -18.55 -6.52
N ARG A 100 23.04 -18.75 -5.46
CA ARG A 100 24.08 -17.81 -5.05
C ARG A 100 25.23 -17.75 -6.06
N ASP A 101 25.71 -18.89 -6.53
CA ASP A 101 26.73 -18.95 -7.58
C ASP A 101 26.21 -18.36 -8.90
N TRP A 102 24.94 -18.58 -9.21
CA TRP A 102 24.29 -17.97 -10.37
C TRP A 102 24.07 -16.46 -10.19
N ALA A 103 23.68 -15.99 -9.02
CA ALA A 103 23.57 -14.58 -8.68
C ALA A 103 24.94 -13.88 -8.71
N ALA A 104 25.97 -14.49 -8.12
CA ALA A 104 27.36 -14.03 -8.20
C ALA A 104 27.92 -14.07 -9.63
N SER A 105 27.46 -15.01 -10.46
CA SER A 105 27.78 -15.04 -11.89
C SER A 105 27.06 -13.93 -12.70
N ARG A 106 25.92 -13.44 -12.19
CA ARG A 106 25.14 -12.33 -12.75
C ARG A 106 25.58 -10.95 -12.24
N GLU A 107 26.25 -10.86 -11.08
CA GLU A 107 26.86 -9.62 -10.62
C GLU A 107 27.94 -9.11 -11.59
N ARG A 108 28.57 -9.98 -12.39
CA ARG A 108 29.44 -9.55 -13.50
C ARG A 108 28.71 -8.86 -14.67
N ALA A 109 27.38 -8.85 -14.68
CA ALA A 109 26.57 -8.15 -15.68
C ALA A 109 25.77 -6.98 -15.09
N GLY A 110 26.06 -6.59 -13.84
CA GLY A 110 25.54 -5.38 -13.21
C GLY A 110 26.42 -4.18 -13.55
N GLY A 111 26.07 -3.46 -14.62
CA GLY A 111 26.34 -2.03 -14.81
C GLY A 111 27.79 -1.54 -14.99
N ALA A 112 28.83 -2.33 -14.74
CA ALA A 112 30.22 -1.86 -14.90
C ALA A 112 31.18 -3.03 -15.17
N ASP A 113 31.29 -3.47 -16.41
CA ASP A 113 32.54 -4.07 -16.91
C ASP A 113 32.52 -4.13 -18.45
N HIS A 114 33.32 -3.27 -19.08
CA HIS A 114 33.70 -3.46 -20.47
C HIS A 114 34.77 -4.55 -20.53
N GLY A 115 34.60 -5.47 -21.48
CA GLY A 115 35.34 -6.72 -21.56
C GLY A 115 36.85 -6.60 -21.42
N LEU A 116 37.43 -7.70 -20.94
CA LEU A 116 38.85 -8.01 -20.93
C LEU A 116 39.41 -8.03 -22.36
N VAL A 117 39.60 -6.85 -22.95
CA VAL A 117 40.55 -6.63 -24.04
C VAL A 117 41.26 -5.33 -23.70
N SER A 118 42.47 -5.47 -23.14
CA SER A 118 43.40 -4.36 -22.92
C SER A 118 43.65 -3.64 -24.24
N GLY A 119 43.09 -2.44 -24.36
CA GLY A 119 43.41 -1.46 -25.38
C GLY A 119 43.52 -0.11 -24.70
N THR A 120 44.73 0.28 -24.35
CA THR A 120 45.06 1.59 -23.79
C THR A 120 44.65 2.70 -24.76
N SER A 121 43.53 3.37 -24.51
CA SER A 121 43.21 4.65 -25.13
C SER A 121 42.67 5.60 -24.07
N GLY A 122 43.40 6.69 -23.81
CA GLY A 122 43.11 7.72 -22.80
C GLY A 122 41.89 8.61 -23.12
N LYS A 123 40.77 8.02 -23.54
CA LYS A 123 39.49 8.69 -23.85
C LYS A 123 38.27 7.83 -23.48
N ALA A 124 38.32 7.07 -22.38
CA ALA A 124 37.10 6.53 -21.81
C ALA A 124 36.31 7.69 -21.16
N PRO A 125 35.02 7.90 -21.46
CA PRO A 125 34.21 8.87 -20.75
C PRO A 125 34.20 8.51 -19.26
N ALA A 126 34.37 9.52 -18.40
CA ALA A 126 34.31 9.31 -16.97
C ALA A 126 32.98 8.62 -16.61
N PRO A 127 32.98 7.62 -15.70
CA PRO A 127 31.74 7.03 -15.22
C PRO A 127 30.85 8.15 -14.69
N ALA A 128 29.56 8.09 -15.03
CA ALA A 128 28.60 9.04 -14.48
C ALA A 128 28.65 8.95 -12.94
N PRO A 129 28.66 10.09 -12.22
CA PRO A 129 28.66 10.06 -10.77
C PRO A 129 27.48 9.22 -10.28
N SER A 130 27.72 8.39 -9.26
CA SER A 130 26.64 7.62 -8.61
C SER A 130 25.55 8.59 -8.14
N ALA A 131 24.29 8.25 -8.39
CA ALA A 131 23.18 9.04 -7.89
C ALA A 131 23.28 9.13 -6.36
N VAL A 132 23.06 10.34 -5.82
CA VAL A 132 22.95 10.55 -4.37
C VAL A 132 21.86 9.64 -3.79
N SER A 133 22.06 9.17 -2.57
CA SER A 133 21.09 8.31 -1.89
C SER A 133 19.76 9.04 -1.76
N VAL A 134 18.72 8.52 -2.42
CA VAL A 134 17.39 9.16 -2.47
C VAL A 134 16.60 8.97 -1.16
N LEU A 135 17.05 8.06 -0.30
CA LEU A 135 16.63 7.82 1.09
C LEU A 135 17.85 7.29 1.85
N ALA A 136 18.59 8.16 2.54
CA ALA A 136 19.63 7.69 3.45
C ALA A 136 18.98 7.02 4.66
N GLY A 137 19.50 5.84 5.06
CA GLY A 137 19.11 5.24 6.34
C GLY A 137 19.60 6.10 7.51
N LEU A 138 18.80 6.22 8.57
CA LEU A 138 19.04 7.14 9.71
C LEU A 138 20.44 6.99 10.34
N GLY A 139 21.06 5.81 10.29
CA GLY A 139 22.41 5.54 10.83
C GLY A 139 23.59 5.82 9.89
N ARG A 140 23.38 6.41 8.70
CA ARG A 140 24.44 6.69 7.72
C ARG A 140 24.85 8.17 7.63
N SER A 141 24.24 9.05 8.43
CA SER A 141 24.60 10.47 8.47
C SER A 141 25.94 10.67 9.19
N THR A 142 26.95 11.16 8.49
CA THR A 142 28.27 11.50 9.06
C THR A 142 28.50 13.01 9.20
N GLY A 143 27.59 13.84 8.70
CA GLY A 143 27.66 15.30 8.79
C GLY A 143 26.88 15.86 9.99
N SER A 144 27.21 17.07 10.44
CA SER A 144 26.40 17.80 11.42
C SER A 144 25.03 18.16 10.83
N PRO A 145 23.96 18.32 11.63
CA PRO A 145 22.72 18.89 11.12
C PRO A 145 22.92 20.37 10.71
N PRO A 146 22.13 20.89 9.76
CA PRO A 146 22.09 22.33 9.49
C PRO A 146 21.80 23.13 10.77
N THR A 147 22.48 24.25 10.97
CA THR A 147 22.25 25.10 12.15
C THR A 147 20.90 25.82 12.05
N GLU A 148 20.30 26.14 13.21
CA GLU A 148 19.06 26.93 13.26
C GLU A 148 19.20 28.27 12.52
N LYS A 149 20.36 28.93 12.66
CA LYS A 149 20.64 30.18 11.97
C LYS A 149 20.65 30.01 10.45
N ALA A 150 21.35 28.99 9.93
CA ALA A 150 21.40 28.74 8.49
C ALA A 150 20.01 28.45 7.92
N LEU A 151 19.20 27.65 8.63
CA LEU A 151 17.81 27.40 8.25
C LEU A 151 16.94 28.66 8.33
N ALA A 152 17.11 29.48 9.35
CA ALA A 152 16.36 30.73 9.50
C ALA A 152 16.69 31.74 8.39
N ASP A 153 17.95 31.85 8.01
CA ASP A 153 18.42 32.78 6.97
C ASP A 153 17.82 32.43 5.59
N VAL A 154 17.64 31.13 5.28
CA VAL A 154 17.08 30.68 3.99
C VAL A 154 15.56 30.48 3.98
N LEU A 155 14.98 29.99 5.08
CA LEU A 155 13.53 29.72 5.16
C LEU A 155 12.73 30.93 5.62
N GLY A 156 13.31 31.80 6.46
CA GLY A 156 12.63 32.98 7.01
C GLY A 156 12.03 33.88 5.92
N PRO A 157 12.82 34.34 4.94
CA PRO A 157 12.32 35.18 3.85
C PRO A 157 11.23 34.51 3.01
N LEU A 158 11.36 33.20 2.75
CA LEU A 158 10.38 32.43 1.98
C LEU A 158 9.07 32.23 2.76
N LEU A 159 9.15 32.00 4.08
CA LEU A 159 7.98 31.94 4.94
C LEU A 159 7.30 33.30 5.06
N ASP A 160 8.05 34.40 4.97
CA ASP A 160 7.49 35.75 5.00
C ASP A 160 6.79 36.19 3.70
N ASP A 161 6.88 35.39 2.63
CA ASP A 161 6.25 35.67 1.34
C ASP A 161 4.72 35.86 1.50
N PRO A 162 4.16 36.98 1.01
CA PRO A 162 2.74 37.29 1.16
C PRO A 162 1.80 36.31 0.45
N SER A 163 2.29 35.53 -0.52
CA SER A 163 1.52 34.45 -1.16
C SER A 163 1.15 33.33 -0.20
N LEU A 164 1.85 33.21 0.93
CA LEU A 164 1.53 32.25 1.99
C LEU A 164 0.44 32.74 2.95
N GLY A 165 -0.08 33.96 2.77
CA GLY A 165 -1.12 34.50 3.64
C GLY A 165 -0.62 34.88 5.04
N ALA A 166 -1.56 35.31 5.88
CA ALA A 166 -1.22 35.88 7.20
C ALA A 166 -0.94 34.82 8.28
N GLY A 167 -1.60 33.66 8.22
CA GLY A 167 -1.30 32.55 9.11
C GLY A 167 -0.25 31.66 8.47
N ARG A 168 0.92 31.55 9.08
CA ARG A 168 2.07 30.82 8.54
C ARG A 168 2.88 30.20 9.65
N ALA A 169 3.07 28.89 9.58
CA ALA A 169 3.84 28.12 10.52
C ALA A 169 4.81 27.19 9.79
N GLY A 170 5.98 26.98 10.39
CA GLY A 170 7.04 26.13 9.85
C GLY A 170 7.82 25.44 10.96
N ALA A 171 8.15 24.16 10.76
CA ALA A 171 9.07 23.43 11.61
C ALA A 171 9.97 22.52 10.76
N VAL A 172 11.22 22.33 11.19
CA VAL A 172 12.17 21.37 10.63
C VAL A 172 12.78 20.57 11.79
N VAL A 173 12.82 19.25 11.64
CA VAL A 173 13.33 18.31 12.63
C VAL A 173 14.37 17.41 11.96
N ASP A 174 15.47 17.18 12.67
CA ASP A 174 16.43 16.16 12.30
C ASP A 174 15.90 14.77 12.63
N MET A 175 15.75 13.91 11.63
CA MET A 175 15.15 12.58 11.83
C MET A 175 16.07 11.60 12.54
N ALA A 176 17.38 11.87 12.56
CA ALA A 176 18.34 11.01 13.26
C ALA A 176 18.30 11.20 14.79
N THR A 177 18.05 12.44 15.25
CA THR A 177 18.09 12.79 16.69
C THR A 177 16.71 13.12 17.27
N GLY A 178 15.73 13.46 16.43
CA GLY A 178 14.46 14.04 16.85
C GLY A 178 14.55 15.52 17.25
N GLU A 179 15.71 16.15 17.10
CA GLU A 179 15.91 17.56 17.48
C GLU A 179 15.24 18.51 16.49
N ARG A 180 14.52 19.51 17.02
CA ARG A 180 13.97 20.59 16.19
C ARG A 180 15.08 21.56 15.81
N LEU A 181 15.40 21.62 14.52
CA LEU A 181 16.43 22.49 13.95
C LEU A 181 15.91 23.88 13.61
N TYR A 182 14.62 24.01 13.32
CA TYR A 182 14.00 25.30 12.98
C TYR A 182 12.53 25.33 13.41
N GLY A 183 12.05 26.49 13.83
CA GLY A 183 10.64 26.72 14.13
C GLY A 183 10.23 28.18 13.97
N LYS A 184 9.14 28.43 13.23
CA LYS A 184 8.46 29.74 13.17
C LYS A 184 6.97 29.50 13.31
N GLY A 185 6.34 30.02 14.36
CA GLY A 185 4.95 29.71 14.69
C GLY A 185 4.70 28.20 14.84
N ALA A 186 5.72 27.44 15.25
CA ALA A 186 5.69 25.97 15.15
C ALA A 186 4.62 25.32 16.07
N ASP A 187 4.21 26.03 17.12
CA ASP A 187 3.14 25.67 18.06
C ASP A 187 1.79 26.32 17.69
N ASP A 188 1.72 27.09 16.62
CA ASP A 188 0.49 27.74 16.18
C ASP A 188 -0.42 26.71 15.53
N ALA A 189 -1.65 26.66 16.02
CA ALA A 189 -2.67 25.73 15.58
C ALA A 189 -3.38 26.28 14.33
N LEU A 190 -3.09 25.70 13.15
CA LEU A 190 -3.66 26.12 11.86
C LEU A 190 -4.51 25.01 11.24
N THR A 191 -5.43 25.37 10.35
CA THR A 191 -6.19 24.36 9.58
C THR A 191 -5.22 23.58 8.68
N PRO A 192 -5.08 22.26 8.86
CA PRO A 192 -4.06 21.46 8.18
C PRO A 192 -4.43 21.03 6.75
N ALA A 193 -5.71 21.10 6.38
CA ALA A 193 -6.22 20.41 5.20
C ALA A 193 -5.79 18.92 5.20
N SER A 194 -5.58 18.30 4.04
CA SER A 194 -5.19 16.87 3.92
C SER A 194 -3.85 16.47 4.55
N THR A 195 -3.11 17.36 5.22
CA THR A 195 -2.02 16.93 6.11
C THR A 195 -2.54 16.26 7.39
N THR A 196 -3.83 16.42 7.75
CA THR A 196 -4.52 15.61 8.79
C THR A 196 -4.34 14.11 8.54
N LYS A 197 -4.29 13.67 7.28
CA LYS A 197 -4.15 12.25 6.94
C LYS A 197 -2.87 11.60 7.48
N ILE A 198 -1.83 12.38 7.79
CA ILE A 198 -0.63 11.86 8.48
C ILE A 198 -0.99 11.41 9.89
N ALA A 199 -1.75 12.22 10.62
CA ALA A 199 -2.25 11.89 11.97
C ALA A 199 -3.19 10.68 11.92
N THR A 200 -4.14 10.66 10.98
CA THR A 200 -5.06 9.53 10.77
C THR A 200 -4.32 8.24 10.46
N ALA A 201 -3.28 8.30 9.62
CA ALA A 201 -2.46 7.13 9.27
C ALA A 201 -1.72 6.56 10.48
N VAL A 202 -1.05 7.43 11.26
CA VAL A 202 -0.33 7.00 12.48
C VAL A 202 -1.31 6.41 13.49
N ALA A 203 -2.43 7.06 13.74
CA ALA A 203 -3.44 6.58 14.67
C ALA A 203 -4.03 5.22 14.25
N ALA A 204 -4.41 5.07 12.98
CA ALA A 204 -4.98 3.83 12.48
C ALA A 204 -3.97 2.67 12.54
N LEU A 205 -2.72 2.90 12.11
CA LEU A 205 -1.68 1.87 12.19
C LEU A 205 -1.37 1.48 13.64
N GLY A 206 -1.30 2.46 14.55
CA GLY A 206 -1.10 2.21 15.98
C GLY A 206 -2.25 1.45 16.63
N ALA A 207 -3.50 1.70 16.22
CA ALA A 207 -4.68 1.09 16.81
C ALA A 207 -4.96 -0.34 16.31
N VAL A 208 -4.89 -0.57 14.99
CA VAL A 208 -5.29 -1.87 14.39
C VAL A 208 -4.14 -2.66 13.78
N GLY A 209 -2.98 -2.03 13.54
CA GLY A 209 -1.82 -2.66 12.91
C GLY A 209 -1.89 -2.70 11.37
N GLY A 210 -0.72 -2.70 10.74
CA GLY A 210 -0.58 -2.64 9.28
C GLY A 210 -1.10 -3.85 8.49
N ASP A 211 -1.24 -5.01 9.15
CA ASP A 211 -1.74 -6.25 8.56
C ASP A 211 -3.27 -6.39 8.63
N HIS A 212 -3.93 -5.50 9.37
CA HIS A 212 -5.38 -5.51 9.49
C HIS A 212 -6.04 -5.43 8.11
N ARG A 213 -7.13 -6.17 7.92
CA ARG A 213 -7.92 -6.14 6.69
C ARG A 213 -9.39 -6.03 7.02
N ILE A 214 -10.04 -5.08 6.37
CA ILE A 214 -11.44 -4.76 6.57
C ILE A 214 -12.28 -5.80 5.81
N PRO A 215 -13.15 -6.57 6.49
CA PRO A 215 -13.90 -7.64 5.84
C PRO A 215 -15.25 -7.15 5.30
N THR A 216 -15.63 -7.61 4.11
CA THR A 216 -17.02 -7.57 3.63
C THR A 216 -17.55 -8.99 3.56
N ARG A 217 -18.74 -9.24 4.10
CA ARG A 217 -19.26 -10.59 4.32
C ARG A 217 -20.67 -10.75 3.76
N THR A 218 -21.02 -11.98 3.46
CA THR A 218 -22.42 -12.40 3.36
C THR A 218 -22.73 -13.39 4.46
N VAL A 219 -23.91 -13.21 5.06
CA VAL A 219 -24.43 -14.10 6.10
C VAL A 219 -25.86 -14.52 5.74
N LEU A 220 -26.32 -15.62 6.33
CA LEU A 220 -27.67 -16.15 6.19
C LEU A 220 -28.38 -16.10 7.54
N GLU A 221 -29.55 -15.49 7.60
CA GLU A 221 -30.35 -15.50 8.82
C GLU A 221 -30.94 -16.92 9.08
N PRO A 222 -30.81 -17.48 10.29
CA PRO A 222 -31.23 -18.86 10.53
C PRO A 222 -32.75 -19.02 10.46
N GLY A 223 -33.19 -20.09 9.79
CA GLY A 223 -34.61 -20.38 9.62
C GLY A 223 -35.32 -19.44 8.63
N THR A 224 -34.56 -18.64 7.89
CA THR A 224 -35.05 -17.81 6.79
C THR A 224 -34.25 -18.12 5.52
N GLU A 225 -34.64 -17.47 4.41
CA GLU A 225 -33.85 -17.41 3.19
C GLU A 225 -33.29 -15.99 2.97
N GLU A 226 -33.07 -15.24 4.05
CA GLU A 226 -32.51 -13.89 4.01
C GLU A 226 -30.99 -13.92 4.04
N VAL A 227 -30.39 -13.50 2.93
CA VAL A 227 -28.95 -13.25 2.81
C VAL A 227 -28.70 -11.77 3.07
N ILE A 228 -27.78 -11.47 3.99
CA ILE A 228 -27.41 -10.11 4.34
C ILE A 228 -25.97 -9.83 3.88
N LEU A 229 -25.80 -8.81 3.05
CA LEU A 229 -24.50 -8.25 2.68
C LEU A 229 -24.03 -7.28 3.76
N VAL A 230 -23.04 -7.68 4.56
CA VAL A 230 -22.55 -6.93 5.72
C VAL A 230 -21.27 -6.17 5.35
N GLY A 231 -21.35 -4.84 5.44
CA GLY A 231 -20.22 -3.95 5.19
C GLY A 231 -19.30 -3.79 6.39
N GLY A 232 -17.98 -4.01 6.20
CA GLY A 232 -16.97 -3.75 7.23
C GLY A 232 -16.37 -2.36 7.20
N GLY A 233 -16.71 -1.54 6.21
CA GLY A 233 -16.15 -0.21 6.01
C GLY A 233 -14.96 -0.13 5.05
N ASP A 234 -14.83 -1.08 4.11
CA ASP A 234 -13.79 -1.04 3.06
C ASP A 234 -14.28 -0.21 1.85
N PRO A 235 -13.80 1.04 1.64
CA PRO A 235 -14.19 1.84 0.49
C PRO A 235 -13.55 1.35 -0.82
N THR A 236 -12.54 0.48 -0.74
CA THR A 236 -11.81 -0.05 -1.90
C THR A 236 -12.42 -1.31 -2.51
N LEU A 237 -13.46 -1.87 -1.86
CA LEU A 237 -14.25 -2.98 -2.41
C LEU A 237 -14.71 -2.62 -3.82
N THR A 238 -14.46 -3.47 -4.81
CA THR A 238 -14.76 -3.16 -6.21
C THR A 238 -15.75 -4.11 -6.85
N ALA A 239 -16.67 -3.56 -7.65
CA ALA A 239 -17.57 -4.31 -8.52
C ALA A 239 -16.99 -4.52 -9.93
N ARG A 240 -15.85 -3.89 -10.23
CA ARG A 240 -15.18 -3.95 -11.54
C ARG A 240 -14.72 -5.37 -11.85
N LYS A 241 -14.48 -5.64 -13.13
CA LYS A 241 -14.02 -6.96 -13.59
C LYS A 241 -12.61 -7.28 -13.09
N ASP A 242 -11.73 -6.28 -13.13
CA ASP A 242 -10.39 -6.39 -12.57
C ASP A 242 -10.37 -5.79 -11.17
N ALA A 243 -9.97 -6.61 -10.20
CA ALA A 243 -9.91 -6.21 -8.80
C ALA A 243 -8.64 -5.41 -8.46
N ASN A 244 -7.56 -5.54 -9.25
CA ASN A 244 -6.28 -4.89 -9.00
C ASN A 244 -5.77 -5.04 -7.55
N GLY A 245 -5.97 -6.22 -6.95
CA GLY A 245 -5.56 -6.52 -5.57
C GLY A 245 -6.53 -6.06 -4.47
N ASN A 246 -7.62 -5.36 -4.82
CA ASN A 246 -8.67 -4.99 -3.87
C ASN A 246 -9.64 -6.15 -3.60
N ALA A 247 -10.48 -6.01 -2.56
CA ALA A 247 -11.60 -6.90 -2.33
C ALA A 247 -12.58 -6.83 -3.51
N SER A 248 -13.14 -7.97 -3.94
CA SER A 248 -14.04 -8.02 -5.10
C SER A 248 -15.45 -8.46 -4.72
N LEU A 249 -16.46 -7.65 -5.07
CA LEU A 249 -17.87 -8.06 -4.99
C LEU A 249 -18.16 -9.27 -5.89
N ARG A 250 -17.42 -9.44 -7.00
CA ARG A 250 -17.59 -10.58 -7.90
C ARG A 250 -17.15 -11.87 -7.21
N SER A 251 -15.97 -11.87 -6.59
CA SER A 251 -15.50 -13.01 -5.80
C SER A 251 -16.42 -13.29 -4.61
N LEU A 252 -16.92 -12.25 -3.93
CA LEU A 252 -17.91 -12.44 -2.87
C LEU A 252 -19.19 -13.11 -3.39
N ALA A 253 -19.67 -12.71 -4.58
CA ALA A 253 -20.86 -13.29 -5.20
C ALA A 253 -20.61 -14.74 -5.65
N ASP A 254 -19.43 -15.04 -6.19
CA ASP A 254 -19.01 -16.40 -6.54
C ASP A 254 -19.10 -17.32 -5.32
N ASP A 255 -18.53 -16.88 -4.21
CA ASP A 255 -18.42 -17.68 -3.00
C ASP A 255 -19.79 -17.83 -2.32
N THR A 256 -20.57 -16.75 -2.28
CA THR A 256 -21.95 -16.76 -1.76
C THR A 256 -22.84 -17.70 -2.57
N ALA A 257 -22.80 -17.61 -3.90
CA ALA A 257 -23.59 -18.49 -4.76
C ALA A 257 -23.19 -19.96 -4.62
N ARG A 258 -21.89 -20.27 -4.43
CA ARG A 258 -21.45 -21.65 -4.13
C ARG A 258 -22.02 -22.14 -2.80
N ALA A 259 -21.98 -21.31 -1.76
CA ALA A 259 -22.54 -21.64 -0.45
C ALA A 259 -24.06 -21.91 -0.54
N LEU A 260 -24.83 -21.05 -1.22
CA LEU A 260 -26.28 -21.22 -1.40
C LEU A 260 -26.65 -22.46 -2.21
N LYS A 261 -25.93 -22.73 -3.31
CA LYS A 261 -26.13 -23.94 -4.12
C LYS A 261 -25.85 -25.22 -3.35
N SER A 262 -24.86 -25.23 -2.46
CA SER A 262 -24.61 -26.38 -1.57
C SER A 262 -25.77 -26.66 -0.62
N ARG A 263 -26.55 -25.62 -0.30
CA ARG A 263 -27.79 -25.68 0.49
C ARG A 263 -29.04 -25.91 -0.36
N LYS A 264 -28.89 -26.04 -1.68
CA LYS A 264 -29.98 -26.17 -2.67
C LYS A 264 -30.94 -24.97 -2.69
N THR A 265 -30.43 -23.79 -2.34
CA THR A 265 -31.17 -22.52 -2.38
C THR A 265 -30.85 -21.79 -3.67
N ALA A 266 -31.88 -21.44 -4.44
CA ALA A 266 -31.77 -20.72 -5.72
C ALA A 266 -32.43 -19.34 -5.70
N GLU A 267 -33.26 -19.06 -4.70
CA GLU A 267 -33.94 -17.79 -4.50
C GLU A 267 -33.72 -17.35 -3.06
N VAL A 268 -33.43 -16.07 -2.83
CA VAL A 268 -33.19 -15.51 -1.50
C VAL A 268 -33.80 -14.12 -1.36
N THR A 269 -34.20 -13.75 -0.15
CA THR A 269 -34.35 -12.34 0.20
C THR A 269 -32.96 -11.76 0.37
N LEU A 270 -32.65 -10.67 -0.33
CA LEU A 270 -31.36 -9.99 -0.17
C LEU A 270 -31.56 -8.72 0.66
N SER A 271 -30.71 -8.54 1.66
CA SER A 271 -30.63 -7.32 2.46
C SER A 271 -29.18 -6.85 2.60
N TYR A 272 -28.96 -5.67 3.17
CA TYR A 272 -27.63 -5.16 3.48
C TYR A 272 -27.56 -4.50 4.86
N ASP A 273 -26.41 -4.67 5.53
CA ASP A 273 -26.15 -4.16 6.86
C ASP A 273 -25.05 -3.09 6.83
N THR A 274 -25.43 -1.87 7.19
CA THR A 274 -24.53 -0.71 7.34
C THR A 274 -24.37 -0.27 8.80
N SER A 275 -24.95 -1.01 9.75
CA SER A 275 -25.07 -0.64 11.17
C SER A 275 -23.74 -0.58 11.93
N LEU A 276 -22.65 -1.04 11.32
CA LEU A 276 -21.30 -0.88 11.87
C LEU A 276 -20.92 0.59 12.02
N TYR A 277 -21.37 1.47 11.12
CA TYR A 277 -21.13 2.91 11.21
C TYR A 277 -22.31 3.62 11.87
N ALA A 278 -22.00 4.56 12.76
CA ALA A 278 -22.96 5.33 13.52
C ALA A 278 -23.07 6.78 13.00
N GLY A 279 -24.23 7.39 13.23
CA GLY A 279 -24.48 8.80 12.87
C GLY A 279 -24.74 9.02 11.38
N SER A 280 -24.56 10.27 10.94
CA SER A 280 -24.79 10.67 9.55
C SER A 280 -23.75 10.04 8.61
N ALA A 281 -24.20 9.54 7.46
CA ALA A 281 -23.31 9.19 6.34
C ALA A 281 -22.80 10.44 5.62
N VAL A 282 -23.54 11.55 5.65
CA VAL A 282 -23.12 12.82 5.02
C VAL A 282 -22.12 13.52 5.92
N HIS A 283 -20.96 13.87 5.37
CA HIS A 283 -19.91 14.62 6.04
C HIS A 283 -20.42 16.00 6.51
N PRO A 284 -19.97 16.54 7.67
CA PRO A 284 -20.41 17.85 8.17
C PRO A 284 -20.21 19.03 7.20
N ILE A 285 -19.30 18.91 6.24
CA ILE A 285 -19.07 19.92 5.18
C ILE A 285 -20.16 19.92 4.10
N GLY A 286 -21.08 18.96 4.14
CA GLY A 286 -22.08 18.71 3.09
C GLY A 286 -21.57 17.83 1.94
N PRO A 287 -22.40 17.66 0.89
CA PRO A 287 -22.04 16.87 -0.29
C PRO A 287 -20.77 17.38 -0.97
N ASN A 288 -19.90 16.47 -1.41
CA ASN A 288 -18.61 16.80 -2.02
C ASN A 288 -18.22 15.76 -3.09
N THR A 289 -17.66 16.19 -4.21
CA THR A 289 -17.19 15.27 -5.28
C THR A 289 -15.92 14.50 -4.89
N ASN A 290 -15.21 14.93 -3.84
CA ASN A 290 -14.01 14.27 -3.32
C ASN A 290 -14.28 13.28 -2.18
N LEU A 291 -15.53 13.11 -1.74
CA LEU A 291 -15.89 12.22 -0.64
C LEU A 291 -17.33 11.74 -0.83
N ALA A 292 -17.53 10.44 -0.97
CA ALA A 292 -18.88 9.85 -1.00
C ALA A 292 -19.54 9.94 0.38
N PRO A 293 -20.88 9.77 0.47
CA PRO A 293 -21.51 9.46 1.75
C PRO A 293 -20.77 8.29 2.43
N VAL A 294 -20.32 8.49 3.67
CA VAL A 294 -19.44 7.56 4.38
C VAL A 294 -20.28 6.46 5.02
N THR A 295 -20.37 5.32 4.36
CA THR A 295 -21.13 4.14 4.78
C THR A 295 -20.21 2.95 5.05
N ALA A 296 -20.66 1.98 5.85
CA ALA A 296 -19.90 0.75 6.09
C ALA A 296 -19.88 -0.20 4.87
N LEU A 297 -20.80 0.00 3.92
CA LEU A 297 -20.89 -0.75 2.68
C LEU A 297 -20.91 0.22 1.50
N MET A 298 -19.93 0.09 0.61
CA MET A 298 -19.91 0.75 -0.69
C MET A 298 -19.04 -0.06 -1.66
N ALA A 299 -19.13 0.25 -2.95
CA ALA A 299 -18.21 -0.26 -3.94
C ALA A 299 -17.61 0.89 -4.76
N ASP A 300 -16.33 0.78 -5.09
CA ASP A 300 -15.60 1.70 -5.96
C ASP A 300 -15.64 3.16 -5.45
N GLU A 301 -15.60 3.37 -4.13
CA GLU A 301 -15.77 4.67 -3.47
C GLU A 301 -17.06 5.41 -3.94
N ALA A 302 -18.07 4.66 -4.38
CA ALA A 302 -19.28 5.18 -5.02
C ALA A 302 -19.02 6.08 -6.26
N ARG A 303 -17.87 5.96 -6.92
CA ARG A 303 -17.57 6.68 -8.16
C ARG A 303 -18.49 6.22 -9.28
N LEU A 304 -19.02 7.18 -10.04
CA LEU A 304 -19.84 6.91 -11.22
C LEU A 304 -19.03 6.79 -12.52
N ASP A 305 -17.72 7.05 -12.44
CA ASP A 305 -16.78 6.92 -13.54
C ASP A 305 -15.69 5.85 -13.26
N ASP A 306 -14.71 5.75 -14.16
CA ASP A 306 -13.59 4.82 -14.04
C ASP A 306 -12.35 5.42 -13.36
N SER A 307 -12.47 6.59 -12.75
CA SER A 307 -11.38 7.18 -11.99
C SER A 307 -11.09 6.38 -10.72
N SER A 308 -9.84 6.43 -10.26
CA SER A 308 -9.39 5.72 -9.04
C SER A 308 -8.91 6.67 -7.95
N SER A 309 -9.00 7.99 -8.18
CA SER A 309 -8.53 9.02 -7.27
C SER A 309 -9.06 10.40 -7.68
N GLY A 310 -9.09 11.33 -6.74
CA GLY A 310 -9.50 12.73 -6.98
C GLY A 310 -11.02 12.93 -7.01
N PRO A 311 -11.48 14.14 -7.37
CA PRO A 311 -12.91 14.43 -7.46
C PRO A 311 -13.57 13.63 -8.58
N ALA A 312 -14.78 13.15 -8.32
CA ALA A 312 -15.64 12.49 -9.29
C ALA A 312 -17.11 12.65 -8.89
N ASP A 313 -18.02 12.42 -9.83
CA ASP A 313 -19.43 12.28 -9.51
C ASP A 313 -19.63 11.01 -8.65
N ARG A 314 -20.42 11.14 -7.59
CA ARG A 314 -20.64 10.09 -6.59
C ARG A 314 -22.10 9.65 -6.56
N GLY A 315 -22.32 8.36 -6.34
CA GLY A 315 -23.65 7.81 -6.04
C GLY A 315 -24.22 8.42 -4.77
N ALA A 316 -25.54 8.66 -4.77
CA ALA A 316 -26.23 9.27 -3.63
C ALA A 316 -26.45 8.26 -2.47
N ASP A 317 -26.53 6.96 -2.77
CA ASP A 317 -26.67 5.88 -1.79
C ASP A 317 -25.65 4.76 -2.09
N PRO A 318 -24.40 4.92 -1.60
CA PRO A 318 -23.33 3.96 -1.84
C PRO A 318 -23.66 2.52 -1.42
N ALA A 319 -24.44 2.34 -0.35
CA ALA A 319 -24.78 1.03 0.19
C ALA A 319 -25.83 0.32 -0.67
N ALA A 320 -26.92 1.03 -1.03
CA ALA A 320 -27.93 0.49 -1.93
C ALA A 320 -27.35 0.18 -3.31
N ASP A 321 -26.48 1.05 -3.84
CA ASP A 321 -25.82 0.84 -5.14
C ASP A 321 -24.92 -0.41 -5.11
N ALA A 322 -24.14 -0.60 -4.04
CA ALA A 322 -23.31 -1.80 -3.88
C ALA A 322 -24.15 -3.07 -3.76
N ALA A 323 -25.24 -3.03 -2.98
CA ALA A 323 -26.14 -4.18 -2.80
C ALA A 323 -26.87 -4.54 -4.11
N LYS A 324 -27.29 -3.54 -4.90
CA LYS A 324 -27.89 -3.76 -6.22
C LYS A 324 -26.91 -4.41 -7.19
N LYS A 325 -25.66 -3.91 -7.26
CA LYS A 325 -24.60 -4.56 -8.06
C LYS A 325 -24.35 -5.99 -7.61
N PHE A 326 -24.39 -6.25 -6.29
CA PHE A 326 -24.25 -7.59 -5.75
C PHE A 326 -25.41 -8.53 -6.14
N ALA A 327 -26.65 -8.03 -6.12
CA ALA A 327 -27.82 -8.76 -6.60
C ALA A 327 -27.69 -9.18 -8.08
N GLU A 328 -27.26 -8.25 -8.95
CA GLU A 328 -26.99 -8.52 -10.36
C GLU A 328 -25.92 -9.61 -10.53
N LEU A 329 -24.86 -9.56 -9.72
CA LEU A 329 -23.78 -10.56 -9.74
C LEU A 329 -24.25 -11.95 -9.24
N LEU A 330 -25.16 -12.02 -8.27
CA LEU A 330 -25.76 -13.27 -7.83
C LEU A 330 -26.67 -13.86 -8.90
N LYS A 331 -27.44 -13.00 -9.59
CA LYS A 331 -28.30 -13.40 -10.71
C LYS A 331 -27.49 -14.01 -11.85
N ASP A 332 -26.35 -13.41 -12.21
CA ASP A 332 -25.40 -13.97 -13.20
C ASP A 332 -24.90 -15.37 -12.81
N ARG A 333 -24.99 -15.72 -11.52
CA ARG A 333 -24.60 -17.03 -10.96
C ARG A 333 -25.80 -17.95 -10.72
N GLY A 334 -26.99 -17.57 -11.18
CA GLY A 334 -28.21 -18.37 -11.05
C GLY A 334 -28.80 -18.39 -9.64
N ILE A 335 -28.60 -17.31 -8.88
CA ILE A 335 -29.30 -17.06 -7.61
C ILE A 335 -30.19 -15.84 -7.83
N GLU A 336 -31.51 -16.01 -7.82
CA GLU A 336 -32.45 -14.89 -7.90
C GLU A 336 -32.60 -14.24 -6.52
N THR A 337 -32.79 -12.92 -6.49
CA THR A 337 -32.96 -12.17 -5.25
C THR A 337 -34.13 -11.21 -5.32
N THR A 338 -34.70 -10.88 -4.16
CA THR A 338 -35.53 -9.67 -4.03
C THR A 338 -34.70 -8.41 -4.33
N ALA A 339 -35.36 -7.27 -4.54
CA ALA A 339 -34.67 -5.98 -4.50
C ALA A 339 -34.07 -5.78 -3.09
N PRO A 340 -32.78 -5.40 -2.98
CA PRO A 340 -32.11 -5.32 -1.70
C PRO A 340 -32.62 -4.17 -0.83
N GLY A 341 -32.83 -4.44 0.46
CA GLY A 341 -33.20 -3.43 1.47
C GLY A 341 -32.29 -3.44 2.70
N PRO A 342 -32.33 -2.40 3.55
CA PRO A 342 -31.53 -2.37 4.77
C PRO A 342 -32.07 -3.39 5.80
N SER A 343 -31.18 -4.21 6.35
CA SER A 343 -31.49 -5.15 7.44
C SER A 343 -30.21 -5.41 8.23
N LYS A 344 -30.31 -5.44 9.56
CA LYS A 344 -29.16 -5.69 10.43
C LYS A 344 -29.02 -7.20 10.64
N ALA A 345 -27.81 -7.73 10.46
CA ALA A 345 -27.52 -9.12 10.75
C ALA A 345 -27.62 -9.40 12.26
N THR A 346 -28.26 -10.51 12.61
CA THR A 346 -28.35 -10.98 14.00
C THR A 346 -27.08 -11.73 14.40
N ASP A 347 -26.83 -11.81 15.71
CA ASP A 347 -25.68 -12.58 16.24
C ASP A 347 -25.78 -14.09 15.96
N ARG A 348 -26.91 -14.57 15.45
CA ARG A 348 -27.14 -15.96 15.06
C ARG A 348 -26.89 -16.20 13.57
N ALA A 349 -26.67 -15.16 12.77
CA ALA A 349 -26.49 -15.27 11.33
C ALA A 349 -25.31 -16.18 10.97
N GLU A 350 -25.53 -17.11 10.03
CA GLU A 350 -24.53 -18.07 9.60
C GLU A 350 -23.65 -17.46 8.49
N PRO A 351 -22.32 -17.53 8.57
CA PRO A 351 -21.45 -17.00 7.52
C PRO A 351 -21.59 -17.81 6.23
N LEU A 352 -21.73 -17.12 5.10
CA LEU A 352 -21.73 -17.71 3.75
C LEU A 352 -20.40 -17.48 3.04
N ALA A 353 -19.96 -16.23 2.96
CA ALA A 353 -18.71 -15.86 2.29
C ALA A 353 -18.09 -14.59 2.89
N LYS A 354 -16.81 -14.36 2.58
CA LYS A 354 -16.05 -13.20 3.04
C LYS A 354 -14.98 -12.84 2.01
N VAL A 355 -14.87 -11.55 1.73
CA VAL A 355 -13.70 -10.95 1.07
C VAL A 355 -13.07 -9.94 2.02
N GLN A 356 -11.82 -9.59 1.77
CA GLN A 356 -11.05 -8.70 2.65
C GLN A 356 -10.31 -7.66 1.81
N SER A 357 -10.25 -6.44 2.35
CA SER A 357 -9.49 -5.33 1.77
C SER A 357 -8.01 -5.69 1.57
N PRO A 358 -7.24 -4.89 0.81
CA PRO A 358 -5.80 -4.80 0.98
C PRO A 358 -5.42 -4.59 2.46
N PRO A 359 -4.19 -4.94 2.88
CA PRO A 359 -3.78 -4.70 4.26
C PRO A 359 -3.81 -3.20 4.56
N LEU A 360 -4.06 -2.83 5.81
CA LEU A 360 -4.18 -1.43 6.25
C LEU A 360 -2.98 -0.58 5.84
N SER A 361 -1.79 -1.16 5.85
CA SER A 361 -0.55 -0.56 5.32
C SER A 361 -0.71 -0.07 3.87
N ALA A 362 -1.25 -0.90 2.97
CA ALA A 362 -1.50 -0.52 1.59
C ALA A 362 -2.62 0.53 1.44
N LEU A 363 -3.65 0.47 2.31
CA LEU A 363 -4.69 1.49 2.36
C LEU A 363 -4.12 2.85 2.80
N VAL A 364 -3.25 2.87 3.81
CA VAL A 364 -2.53 4.07 4.25
C VAL A 364 -1.65 4.63 3.13
N GLU A 365 -0.88 3.78 2.44
CA GLU A 365 -0.02 4.23 1.34
C GLU A 365 -0.84 4.85 0.20
N ARG A 366 -1.94 4.21 -0.20
CA ARG A 366 -2.86 4.74 -1.20
C ARG A 366 -3.49 6.06 -0.74
N MET A 367 -3.95 6.12 0.51
CA MET A 367 -4.55 7.33 1.09
C MET A 367 -3.59 8.51 1.02
N LEU A 368 -2.34 8.32 1.45
CA LEU A 368 -1.36 9.39 1.48
C LEU A 368 -0.92 9.79 0.07
N THR A 369 -0.71 8.81 -0.82
CA THR A 369 -0.24 9.04 -2.20
C THR A 369 -1.27 9.81 -3.02
N SER A 370 -2.54 9.36 -2.98
CA SER A 370 -3.62 9.93 -3.80
C SER A 370 -4.41 11.01 -3.06
N SER A 371 -4.13 11.23 -1.77
CA SER A 371 -4.91 12.11 -0.90
C SER A 371 -6.37 11.69 -0.76
N ASP A 372 -6.61 10.38 -0.67
CA ASP A 372 -7.94 9.77 -0.70
C ASP A 372 -8.75 10.09 0.57
N ASN A 373 -9.90 10.75 0.43
CA ASN A 373 -10.72 11.11 1.59
C ASN A 373 -11.62 9.94 2.03
N ASP A 374 -12.08 9.12 1.08
CA ASP A 374 -12.95 7.98 1.37
C ASP A 374 -12.18 6.98 2.26
N ILE A 375 -10.91 6.70 1.93
CA ILE A 375 -10.03 5.87 2.77
C ILE A 375 -9.73 6.55 4.11
N ALA A 376 -9.49 7.87 4.15
CA ALA A 376 -9.18 8.56 5.40
C ALA A 376 -10.33 8.49 6.42
N GLU A 377 -11.57 8.70 5.97
CA GLU A 377 -12.75 8.60 6.83
C GLU A 377 -13.06 7.17 7.25
N ALA A 378 -12.75 6.18 6.40
CA ALA A 378 -12.82 4.77 6.75
C ALA A 378 -11.76 4.39 7.80
N LEU A 379 -10.50 4.81 7.63
CA LEU A 379 -9.43 4.53 8.58
C LEU A 379 -9.70 5.17 9.95
N ALA A 380 -10.19 6.41 10.00
CA ALA A 380 -10.60 7.04 11.26
C ALA A 380 -11.70 6.24 11.99
N ARG A 381 -12.64 5.64 11.23
CA ARG A 381 -13.67 4.76 11.80
C ARG A 381 -13.13 3.41 12.24
N GLN A 382 -12.16 2.83 11.53
CA GLN A 382 -11.45 1.64 12.02
C GLN A 382 -10.71 1.91 13.32
N THR A 383 -10.08 3.10 13.45
CA THR A 383 -9.50 3.55 14.71
C THR A 383 -10.58 3.63 15.81
N ALA A 384 -11.73 4.27 15.54
CA ALA A 384 -12.83 4.33 16.51
C ALA A 384 -13.31 2.95 16.96
N LEU A 385 -13.53 2.02 16.02
CA LEU A 385 -13.93 0.65 16.31
C LEU A 385 -12.91 -0.06 17.22
N ALA A 386 -11.62 0.12 16.96
CA ALA A 386 -10.54 -0.47 17.75
C ALA A 386 -10.44 0.12 19.16
N SER A 387 -10.72 1.41 19.29
CA SER A 387 -10.69 2.13 20.58
C SER A 387 -12.01 2.03 21.36
N GLY A 388 -13.04 1.36 20.82
CA GLY A 388 -14.36 1.23 21.45
C GLY A 388 -15.25 2.48 21.35
N GLU A 389 -14.86 3.45 20.51
CA GLU A 389 -15.64 4.66 20.22
C GLU A 389 -16.69 4.39 19.14
N PRO A 390 -17.81 5.15 19.10
CA PRO A 390 -18.77 5.05 18.01
C PRO A 390 -18.12 5.35 16.65
N ALA A 391 -18.22 4.44 15.69
CA ALA A 391 -17.69 4.60 14.33
C ALA A 391 -18.44 5.65 13.51
N SER A 392 -18.20 6.91 13.86
CA SER A 392 -18.81 8.14 13.36
C SER A 392 -17.72 9.17 13.09
N PHE A 393 -18.04 10.34 12.51
CA PHE A 393 -17.06 11.41 12.34
C PHE A 393 -16.46 11.86 13.68
N ALA A 394 -17.31 12.15 14.66
CA ALA A 394 -16.87 12.59 15.99
C ALA A 394 -16.07 11.50 16.72
N GLY A 395 -16.53 10.24 16.69
CA GLY A 395 -15.81 9.15 17.34
C GLY A 395 -14.49 8.81 16.64
N GLY A 396 -14.40 8.93 15.31
CA GLY A 396 -13.14 8.78 14.56
C GLY A 396 -12.13 9.87 14.91
N ALA A 397 -12.58 11.12 15.02
CA ALA A 397 -11.75 12.23 15.46
C ALA A 397 -11.27 12.07 16.92
N ALA A 398 -12.17 11.67 17.83
CA ALA A 398 -11.83 11.41 19.23
C ALA A 398 -10.82 10.26 19.36
N ALA A 399 -11.06 9.13 18.69
CA ALA A 399 -10.16 7.99 18.69
C ALA A 399 -8.78 8.34 18.12
N THR A 400 -8.73 9.12 17.03
CA THR A 400 -7.46 9.63 16.49
C THR A 400 -6.69 10.42 17.55
N GLY A 401 -7.33 11.36 18.24
CA GLY A 401 -6.68 12.13 19.30
C GLY A 401 -6.16 11.26 20.45
N GLU A 402 -6.96 10.30 20.92
CA GLU A 402 -6.57 9.42 22.03
C GLU A 402 -5.44 8.44 21.64
N GLU A 403 -5.43 7.91 20.42
CA GLU A 403 -4.32 7.04 19.97
C GLU A 403 -3.00 7.82 19.87
N LEU A 404 -3.03 9.03 19.32
CA LEU A 404 -1.82 9.87 19.26
C LEU A 404 -1.33 10.29 20.66
N LYS A 405 -2.24 10.45 21.62
CA LYS A 405 -1.91 10.74 23.02
C LYS A 405 -1.21 9.55 23.68
N LYS A 406 -1.65 8.31 23.42
CA LYS A 406 -0.98 7.08 23.90
C LYS A 406 0.44 6.95 23.36
N LEU A 407 0.70 7.47 22.15
CA LEU A 407 2.04 7.56 21.57
C LEU A 407 2.89 8.71 22.14
N GLY A 408 2.37 9.52 23.08
CA GLY A 408 3.12 10.60 23.72
C GLY A 408 3.36 11.82 22.81
N LEU A 409 2.58 11.96 21.73
CA LEU A 409 2.77 13.05 20.76
C LEU A 409 2.34 14.43 21.31
N PRO A 410 2.93 15.53 20.80
CA PRO A 410 2.67 16.88 21.31
C PRO A 410 1.33 17.43 20.78
N LEU A 411 0.23 17.05 21.43
CA LEU A 411 -1.13 17.39 21.00
C LEU A 411 -1.63 18.78 21.46
N LYS A 412 -0.79 19.59 22.11
CA LYS A 412 -1.20 20.93 22.55
C LYS A 412 -1.61 21.77 21.33
N GLY A 413 -2.83 22.30 21.36
CA GLY A 413 -3.40 23.08 20.25
C GLY A 413 -3.97 22.24 19.10
N ALA A 414 -3.79 20.92 19.12
CA ALA A 414 -4.37 20.03 18.12
C ALA A 414 -5.87 19.83 18.35
N ARG A 415 -6.63 19.78 17.26
CA ARG A 415 -8.04 19.44 17.23
C ARG A 415 -8.31 18.63 15.96
N PHE A 416 -8.96 17.49 16.13
CA PHE A 416 -9.47 16.67 15.05
C PHE A 416 -10.99 16.81 15.00
N ALA A 417 -11.54 16.97 13.80
CA ALA A 417 -12.96 17.04 13.50
C ALA A 417 -13.38 15.96 12.50
N ASP A 418 -12.46 15.53 11.63
CA ASP A 418 -12.62 14.41 10.71
C ASP A 418 -11.31 13.62 10.55
N GLY A 419 -11.29 12.62 9.66
CA GLY A 419 -10.09 11.84 9.32
C GLY A 419 -9.33 12.40 8.10
N SER A 420 -10.00 13.16 7.24
CA SER A 420 -9.50 13.56 5.93
C SER A 420 -8.86 14.95 5.88
N GLY A 421 -9.16 15.82 6.83
CA GLY A 421 -8.79 17.23 6.80
C GLY A 421 -9.65 18.08 5.89
N LEU A 422 -10.90 17.68 5.62
CA LEU A 422 -11.85 18.50 4.87
C LEU A 422 -12.57 19.49 5.78
N ASP A 423 -12.80 19.13 7.04
CA ASP A 423 -13.39 19.98 8.05
C ASP A 423 -12.41 21.06 8.49
N ARG A 424 -12.81 22.33 8.33
CA ARG A 424 -11.99 23.49 8.73
C ARG A 424 -11.82 23.60 10.24
N ALA A 425 -12.63 22.90 11.03
CA ALA A 425 -12.51 22.82 12.47
C ALA A 425 -11.24 22.08 12.91
N ASP A 426 -10.63 21.28 12.04
CA ASP A 426 -9.31 20.71 12.26
C ASP A 426 -8.28 21.81 12.56
N LYS A 427 -7.40 21.52 13.52
CA LYS A 427 -6.25 22.35 13.88
C LYS A 427 -5.07 21.45 14.17
N LEU A 428 -3.96 21.66 13.49
CA LEU A 428 -2.69 21.00 13.81
C LEU A 428 -1.56 22.03 13.84
N THR A 429 -0.50 21.67 14.54
CA THR A 429 0.72 22.48 14.64
C THR A 429 1.80 21.89 13.74
N ALA A 430 2.77 22.71 13.34
CA ALA A 430 3.93 22.21 12.58
C ALA A 430 4.73 21.20 13.42
N ASN A 431 4.86 21.45 14.73
CA ASN A 431 5.52 20.52 15.67
C ASN A 431 4.83 19.14 15.72
N LEU A 432 3.50 19.09 15.73
CA LEU A 432 2.80 17.81 15.74
C LEU A 432 3.04 17.04 14.43
N LEU A 433 2.97 17.71 13.29
CA LEU A 433 3.18 17.06 11.98
C LEU A 433 4.62 16.53 11.82
N THR A 434 5.63 17.27 12.26
CA THR A 434 7.02 16.76 12.25
C THR A 434 7.23 15.64 13.27
N ALA A 435 6.62 15.71 14.45
CA ALA A 435 6.67 14.64 15.45
C ALA A 435 6.02 13.34 14.94
N LEU A 436 4.89 13.43 14.25
CA LEU A 436 4.24 12.26 13.61
C LEU A 436 5.16 11.58 12.58
N LEU A 437 5.87 12.37 11.78
CA LEU A 437 6.82 11.85 10.79
C LEU A 437 8.03 11.20 11.47
N ALA A 438 8.57 11.82 12.54
CA ALA A 438 9.66 11.27 13.34
C ALA A 438 9.26 9.94 14.00
N GLU A 439 8.07 9.87 14.60
CA GLU A 439 7.51 8.64 15.17
C GLU A 439 7.40 7.54 14.12
N ALA A 440 6.93 7.87 12.91
CA ALA A 440 6.84 6.90 11.80
C ALA A 440 8.19 6.40 11.29
N ALA A 441 9.28 7.12 11.55
CA ALA A 441 10.63 6.73 11.21
C ALA A 441 11.37 6.00 12.32
N ALA A 442 10.82 6.00 13.54
CA ALA A 442 11.49 5.47 14.72
C ALA A 442 11.88 3.99 14.51
N PRO A 443 13.12 3.58 14.85
CA PRO A 443 13.60 2.21 14.60
C PRO A 443 12.73 1.13 15.26
N ASP A 444 12.19 1.43 16.43
CA ASP A 444 11.35 0.59 17.28
C ASP A 444 9.85 0.65 16.94
N ARG A 445 9.47 1.44 15.91
CA ARG A 445 8.10 1.54 15.36
C ARG A 445 8.02 1.11 13.89
N PRO A 446 8.53 -0.07 13.51
CA PRO A 446 8.52 -0.52 12.12
C PRO A 446 7.12 -0.54 11.47
N GLU A 447 6.08 -0.75 12.27
CA GLU A 447 4.68 -0.79 11.88
C GLU A 447 4.13 0.53 11.34
N LEU A 448 4.75 1.67 11.68
CA LEU A 448 4.33 3.01 11.23
C LEU A 448 4.97 3.46 9.92
N ARG A 449 5.94 2.70 9.38
CA ARG A 449 6.65 3.03 8.13
C ARG A 449 5.75 3.27 6.91
N PRO A 450 4.57 2.65 6.76
CA PRO A 450 3.63 2.98 5.69
C PRO A 450 3.27 4.47 5.59
N VAL A 451 3.38 5.22 6.70
CA VAL A 451 3.19 6.68 6.70
C VAL A 451 4.23 7.37 5.84
N LEU A 452 5.48 6.91 5.84
CA LEU A 452 6.58 7.49 5.07
C LEU A 452 6.60 7.00 3.62
N THR A 453 6.41 5.70 3.41
CA THR A 453 6.39 5.10 2.05
C THR A 453 5.17 5.53 1.25
N GLY A 454 4.08 5.89 1.93
CA GLY A 454 2.87 6.45 1.33
C GLY A 454 2.97 7.92 0.90
N LEU A 455 4.03 8.64 1.27
CA LEU A 455 4.14 10.06 0.90
C LEU A 455 4.45 10.21 -0.60
N PRO A 456 3.70 11.06 -1.33
CA PRO A 456 4.02 11.42 -2.71
C PRO A 456 5.48 11.85 -2.89
N VAL A 457 6.12 11.37 -3.95
CA VAL A 457 7.50 11.72 -4.32
C VAL A 457 7.47 12.89 -5.30
N ALA A 458 8.19 13.97 -4.97
CA ALA A 458 8.30 15.18 -5.77
C ALA A 458 8.70 14.89 -7.22
N GLY A 459 7.81 15.21 -8.17
CA GLY A 459 8.02 15.01 -9.61
C GLY A 459 7.76 13.59 -10.13
N PHE A 460 7.32 12.64 -9.29
CA PHE A 460 7.17 11.24 -9.70
C PHE A 460 5.80 10.63 -9.37
N THR A 461 5.29 10.81 -8.15
CA THR A 461 4.09 10.07 -7.70
C THR A 461 3.07 10.98 -7.02
N GLY A 462 1.83 10.49 -6.98
CA GLY A 462 0.75 11.11 -6.23
C GLY A 462 0.50 12.58 -6.59
N THR A 463 0.10 13.35 -5.57
CA THR A 463 -0.21 14.78 -5.71
C THR A 463 1.00 15.67 -6.00
N LEU A 464 2.22 15.12 -5.99
CA LEU A 464 3.45 15.84 -6.37
C LEU A 464 3.99 15.48 -7.76
N SER A 465 3.36 14.54 -8.47
CA SER A 465 3.82 14.04 -9.79
C SER A 465 4.05 15.14 -10.84
N LYS A 466 3.21 16.18 -10.84
CA LYS A 466 3.32 17.34 -11.78
C LYS A 466 4.00 18.56 -11.16
N ARG A 467 4.51 18.45 -9.93
CA ARG A 467 5.21 19.53 -9.20
C ARG A 467 6.71 19.29 -9.26
N TYR A 468 7.50 20.28 -8.84
CA TYR A 468 8.97 20.18 -8.79
C TYR A 468 9.70 19.98 -10.12
N ALA A 469 9.12 20.27 -11.28
CA ALA A 469 9.87 20.21 -12.53
C ALA A 469 11.10 21.15 -12.50
N GLY A 470 12.31 20.59 -12.63
CA GLY A 470 13.56 21.34 -12.63
C GLY A 470 13.98 21.95 -11.28
N ARG A 471 13.42 21.48 -10.15
CA ARG A 471 13.76 21.98 -8.81
C ARG A 471 14.76 21.06 -8.11
N PRO A 472 15.61 21.57 -7.21
CA PRO A 472 16.51 20.72 -6.42
C PRO A 472 15.79 19.63 -5.59
N GLY A 473 14.54 19.88 -5.17
CA GLY A 473 13.76 18.92 -4.39
C GLY A 473 13.19 17.73 -5.19
N THR A 474 13.33 17.67 -6.52
CA THR A 474 12.81 16.56 -7.34
C THR A 474 13.39 15.22 -6.90
N GLY A 475 12.54 14.24 -6.60
CA GLY A 475 12.93 12.91 -6.11
C GLY A 475 13.40 12.88 -4.64
N LEU A 476 13.87 14.00 -4.09
CA LEU A 476 14.38 14.10 -2.71
C LEU A 476 13.28 14.43 -1.69
N VAL A 477 12.30 15.24 -2.09
CA VAL A 477 11.14 15.57 -1.25
C VAL A 477 10.08 14.49 -1.36
N ARG A 478 9.62 13.99 -0.21
CA ARG A 478 8.45 13.13 -0.08
C ARG A 478 7.47 13.76 0.88
N ALA A 479 6.31 14.20 0.42
CA ALA A 479 5.44 15.01 1.26
C ALA A 479 3.96 14.86 0.94
N LYS A 480 3.16 14.93 2.01
CA LYS A 480 1.71 15.05 1.91
C LYS A 480 1.34 16.51 1.65
N THR A 481 0.54 16.71 0.62
CA THR A 481 -0.08 18.01 0.31
C THR A 481 -1.40 18.18 1.05
N GLY A 482 -1.75 19.42 1.39
CA GLY A 482 -3.10 19.82 1.77
C GLY A 482 -3.53 21.07 1.01
N THR A 483 -4.77 21.12 0.56
CA THR A 483 -5.35 22.29 -0.12
C THR A 483 -6.83 22.40 0.19
N LEU A 484 -7.24 23.55 0.71
CA LEU A 484 -8.63 24.03 0.77
C LEU A 484 -8.62 25.49 0.30
N THR A 485 -9.79 26.09 0.05
CA THR A 485 -9.85 27.52 -0.27
C THR A 485 -9.23 28.36 0.86
N GLY A 486 -8.13 29.07 0.56
CA GLY A 486 -7.42 29.89 1.54
C GLY A 486 -6.48 29.14 2.48
N VAL A 487 -6.20 27.85 2.24
CA VAL A 487 -5.32 27.00 3.07
C VAL A 487 -4.47 26.11 2.19
N HIS A 488 -3.14 26.18 2.35
CA HIS A 488 -2.21 25.30 1.66
C HIS A 488 -1.15 24.77 2.62
N THR A 489 -0.93 23.47 2.62
CA THR A 489 -0.01 22.84 3.57
C THR A 489 0.85 21.80 2.87
N LEU A 490 2.05 21.61 3.38
CA LEU A 490 3.00 20.61 2.91
C LEU A 490 3.81 20.09 4.09
N ALA A 491 3.72 18.79 4.36
CA ALA A 491 4.47 18.13 5.44
C ALA A 491 5.07 16.82 4.94
N GLY A 492 6.32 16.56 5.28
CA GLY A 492 7.02 15.40 4.76
C GLY A 492 8.49 15.35 5.14
N THR A 493 9.25 14.60 4.35
CA THR A 493 10.68 14.42 4.51
C THR A 493 11.47 14.90 3.30
N VAL A 494 12.73 15.24 3.53
CA VAL A 494 13.69 15.64 2.50
C VAL A 494 15.07 15.17 2.90
N VAL A 495 15.86 14.73 1.92
CA VAL A 495 17.29 14.48 2.10
C VAL A 495 18.03 15.74 1.70
N ASP A 496 18.84 16.29 2.61
CA ASP A 496 19.64 17.49 2.37
C ASP A 496 20.90 17.20 1.52
N LYS A 497 21.71 18.23 1.25
CA LYS A 497 22.90 18.10 0.38
C LYS A 497 23.95 17.15 0.96
N ASP A 498 23.97 17.00 2.28
CA ASP A 498 24.94 16.20 3.03
C ASP A 498 24.40 14.77 3.29
N GLY A 499 23.22 14.44 2.75
CA GLY A 499 22.60 13.13 2.87
C GLY A 499 21.83 12.92 4.17
N ARG A 500 21.59 13.98 4.95
CA ARG A 500 20.83 13.91 6.20
C ARG A 500 19.34 13.94 5.91
N LEU A 501 18.59 13.07 6.58
CA LEU A 501 17.12 13.04 6.46
C LEU A 501 16.51 14.02 7.44
N LEU A 502 15.73 14.97 6.91
CA LEU A 502 14.99 15.96 7.69
C LEU A 502 13.49 15.73 7.52
N ALA A 503 12.71 15.95 8.58
CA ALA A 503 11.27 16.15 8.48
C ALA A 503 10.96 17.65 8.50
N PHE A 504 9.93 18.04 7.77
CA PHE A 504 9.44 19.40 7.74
C PHE A 504 7.91 19.43 7.73
N ALA A 505 7.35 20.53 8.25
CA ALA A 505 5.95 20.86 8.09
C ALA A 505 5.79 22.36 7.87
N PHE A 506 5.11 22.73 6.79
CA PHE A 506 4.76 24.11 6.45
C PHE A 506 3.24 24.21 6.34
N LEU A 507 2.64 25.06 7.18
CA LEU A 507 1.20 25.28 7.21
C LEU A 507 0.90 26.74 6.91
N THR A 508 -0.13 26.96 6.11
CA THR A 508 -0.60 28.31 5.80
C THR A 508 -2.11 28.43 5.88
N SER A 509 -2.58 29.62 6.21
CA SER A 509 -3.99 29.99 6.24
C SER A 509 -4.20 31.43 5.83
N SER A 510 -5.42 31.75 5.39
CA SER A 510 -5.78 33.06 4.85
C SER A 510 -4.93 33.41 3.61
N THR A 511 -4.64 32.42 2.77
CA THR A 511 -3.89 32.62 1.53
C THR A 511 -4.74 33.36 0.50
N PRO A 512 -4.14 34.21 -0.36
CA PRO A 512 -4.87 34.91 -1.39
C PRO A 512 -5.56 33.94 -2.37
N PRO A 513 -6.88 34.05 -2.59
CA PRO A 513 -7.61 33.11 -3.44
C PRO A 513 -7.26 33.24 -4.93
N ALA A 514 -6.69 34.36 -5.35
CA ALA A 514 -6.42 34.67 -6.75
C ALA A 514 -5.28 33.85 -7.37
N ASN A 515 -4.42 33.19 -6.59
CA ASN A 515 -3.29 32.45 -7.16
C ASN A 515 -2.82 31.24 -6.32
N PRO A 516 -3.63 30.17 -6.21
CA PRO A 516 -3.28 28.97 -5.43
C PRO A 516 -2.01 28.27 -5.94
N THR A 517 -1.70 28.40 -7.24
CA THR A 517 -0.49 27.86 -7.84
C THR A 517 0.76 28.52 -7.27
N THR A 518 0.77 29.84 -7.11
CA THR A 518 1.91 30.55 -6.51
C THR A 518 2.14 30.09 -5.08
N THR A 519 1.10 30.00 -4.25
CA THR A 519 1.24 29.51 -2.87
C THR A 519 1.84 28.10 -2.83
N GLN A 520 1.37 27.19 -3.69
CA GLN A 520 1.93 25.83 -3.81
C GLN A 520 3.39 25.84 -4.27
N GLN A 521 3.76 26.72 -5.20
CA GLN A 521 5.14 26.86 -5.68
C GLN A 521 6.06 27.42 -4.60
N THR A 522 5.58 28.34 -3.76
CA THR A 522 6.34 28.87 -2.61
C THR A 522 6.58 27.78 -1.56
N LEU A 523 5.57 26.96 -1.25
CA LEU A 523 5.74 25.79 -0.39
C LEU A 523 6.74 24.77 -0.97
N ASP A 524 6.71 24.58 -2.30
CA ASP A 524 7.69 23.71 -2.97
C ASP A 524 9.10 24.28 -2.93
N GLN A 525 9.23 25.61 -2.98
CA GLN A 525 10.51 26.28 -2.84
C GLN A 525 11.06 26.15 -1.42
N LEU A 526 10.23 26.30 -0.39
CA LEU A 526 10.60 26.04 1.01
C LEU A 526 11.16 24.63 1.18
N ALA A 527 10.44 23.61 0.72
CA ALA A 527 10.89 22.22 0.79
C ALA A 527 12.12 21.93 -0.08
N SER A 528 12.21 22.53 -1.28
CA SER A 528 13.39 22.38 -2.15
C SER A 528 14.64 23.04 -1.57
N THR A 529 14.50 24.13 -0.83
CA THR A 529 15.62 24.84 -0.20
C THR A 529 16.32 23.94 0.81
N LEU A 530 15.56 23.16 1.58
CA LEU A 530 16.11 22.15 2.50
C LEU A 530 16.97 21.09 1.80
N ALA A 531 16.61 20.69 0.57
CA ALA A 531 17.41 19.74 -0.21
C ALA A 531 18.79 20.28 -0.60
N THR A 532 18.95 21.61 -0.60
CA THR A 532 20.21 22.30 -0.91
C THR A 532 20.94 22.84 0.31
N CYS A 533 20.32 22.78 1.49
CA CYS A 533 20.96 23.19 2.74
C CYS A 533 22.08 22.22 3.10
N GLY A 534 23.14 22.74 3.70
CA GLY A 534 24.04 21.95 4.53
C GLY A 534 24.83 22.84 5.48
N CYS A 535 25.90 22.30 6.04
CA CYS A 535 26.42 22.71 7.36
C CYS A 535 26.99 24.14 7.56
N ASP A 536 27.02 25.04 6.57
CA ASP A 536 27.71 26.35 6.69
C ASP A 536 26.87 27.55 6.26
#